data_AF-I6ZLZ0-F1
#
_entry.id   AF-I6ZLZ0-F1
#
_cell.length_a   1.000
_cell.length_b   1.000
_cell.length_c   1.000
_cell.angle_alpha   90.00
_cell.angle_beta   90.00
_cell.angle_gamma   90.00
#
_symmetry.space_group_name_H-M   'P 1'
#
loop_
_entity.id
_entity.type
_entity.pdbx_description
1 polymer ?
#
loop_
_entity_poly.entity_id
_entity_poly.type
_entity_poly.pdbx_seq_one_letter_code
_entity_poly.pdbx_strand_id
1 'polypeptide(L)' 'LCTSTITYIDGDKGILRHRGYDIKDLAEKSDFLEVAYLLIYGELPSGEQ' A
#
# COMPACT_ATOMS: atom_id res chain seq x y z
N LEU A 1 13.77 17.17 6.68
CA LEU A 1 12.60 16.29 6.96
C LEU A 1 11.81 16.15 5.67
N CYS A 2 11.39 14.94 5.31
CA CYS A 2 10.69 14.63 4.05
C CYS A 2 9.23 14.29 4.34
N THR A 3 8.32 14.64 3.43
CA THR A 3 6.92 14.21 3.47
C THR A 3 6.77 12.99 2.55
N SER A 4 6.28 11.88 3.08
CA SER A 4 6.01 10.66 2.30
C SER A 4 4.52 10.35 2.31
N THR A 5 3.98 9.99 1.14
CA THR A 5 2.61 9.49 0.96
C THR A 5 2.58 8.00 0.64
N ILE A 6 3.72 7.30 0.77
CA ILE A 6 3.87 5.89 0.37
C ILE A 6 3.43 4.95 1.48
N THR A 7 3.99 5.08 2.68
CA THR A 7 3.71 4.17 3.81
C THR A 7 3.42 4.96 5.07
N TYR A 8 2.35 4.60 5.75
CA TYR A 8 1.99 5.13 7.07
C TYR A 8 2.10 4.03 8.12
N ILE A 9 2.72 4.36 9.25
CA ILE A 9 2.94 3.45 10.37
C ILE A 9 2.52 4.16 11.66
N ASP A 10 1.65 3.52 12.45
CA ASP A 10 1.34 3.88 13.84
C ASP A 10 1.54 2.62 14.69
N GLY A 11 2.70 2.53 15.35
CA GLY A 11 3.10 1.36 16.13
C GLY A 11 2.25 1.16 17.38
N ASP A 12 1.80 2.24 18.01
CA ASP A 12 0.97 2.18 19.23
C ASP A 12 -0.42 1.60 18.93
N LYS A 13 -0.94 1.89 17.73
CA LYS A 13 -2.22 1.32 17.25
C LYS A 13 -2.06 0.06 16.41
N GLY A 14 -0.84 -0.38 16.11
CA GLY A 14 -0.58 -1.52 15.24
C GLY A 14 -1.06 -1.32 13.79
N ILE A 15 -1.01 -0.08 13.28
CA ILE A 15 -1.45 0.26 11.92
C ILE A 15 -0.25 0.30 10.99
N LEU A 16 -0.37 -0.41 9.86
CA LEU A 16 0.53 -0.31 8.72
C LEU A 16 -0.30 -0.17 7.45
N ARG A 17 -0.04 0.90 6.69
CA ARG A 17 -0.74 1.17 5.43
C ARG A 17 0.21 1.49 4.29
N HIS A 18 -0.06 0.92 3.12
CA HIS A 18 0.59 1.32 1.86
C HIS A 18 -0.40 2.11 1.00
N ARG A 19 -0.05 3.33 0.63
CA ARG A 19 -0.90 4.26 -0.14
C ARG A 19 -2.33 4.42 0.44
N GLY A 20 -2.46 4.27 1.76
CA GLY A 20 -3.74 4.34 2.47
C GLY A 20 -4.46 3.00 2.65
N TYR A 21 -4.07 1.94 1.93
CA TYR A 21 -4.62 0.59 2.08
C TYR A 21 -4.02 -0.12 3.29
N ASP A 22 -4.84 -0.85 4.05
CA ASP A 22 -4.37 -1.68 5.17
C ASP A 22 -3.49 -2.82 4.65
N ILE A 23 -2.38 -3.09 5.33
CA ILE A 23 -1.46 -4.15 4.92
C ILE A 23 -2.12 -5.53 4.88
N LYS A 24 -3.09 -5.79 5.77
CA LYS A 24 -3.79 -7.09 5.81
C LYS A 24 -4.65 -7.28 4.57
N ASP A 25 -5.36 -6.23 4.18
CA ASP A 25 -6.18 -6.25 2.96
C ASP A 25 -5.32 -6.53 1.73
N LEU A 26 -4.15 -5.88 1.61
CA LEU A 26 -3.23 -6.11 0.50
C LEU A 26 -2.68 -7.55 0.50
N ALA A 27 -2.35 -8.09 1.67
CA ALA A 27 -1.84 -9.46 1.78
C ALA A 27 -2.89 -10.53 1.44
N GLU A 28 -4.17 -10.26 1.70
CA GLU A 28 -5.28 -11.19 1.43
C GLU A 28 -5.82 -11.07 0.00
N LYS A 29 -5.77 -9.88 -0.60
CA LYS A 29 -6.50 -9.57 -1.85
C LYS A 29 -5.61 -9.19 -3.03
N SER A 30 -4.31 -9.03 -2.83
CA SER A 30 -3.38 -8.63 -3.88
C SER A 30 -2.14 -9.52 -3.91
N ASP A 31 -1.53 -9.61 -5.09
CA ASP A 31 -0.23 -10.25 -5.25
C ASP A 31 0.94 -9.25 -5.12
N PHE A 32 2.15 -9.79 -5.13
CA PHE A 32 3.36 -8.98 -5.01
C PHE A 32 3.49 -7.92 -6.13
N LEU A 33 3.11 -8.25 -7.36
CA LEU A 33 3.25 -7.35 -8.51
C LEU A 33 2.24 -6.20 -8.43
N GLU A 34 1.00 -6.49 -8.02
CA GLU A 34 -0.03 -5.47 -7.78
C GLU A 34 0.38 -4.51 -6.66
N VAL A 35 0.96 -5.02 -5.58
CA VAL A 35 1.47 -4.17 -4.49
C VAL A 35 2.70 -3.38 -4.94
N ALA A 36 3.61 -3.96 -5.72
CA ALA A 36 4.75 -3.24 -6.28
C ALA A 36 4.28 -2.10 -7.20
N TYR A 37 3.26 -2.37 -8.04
CA TYR A 37 2.62 -1.38 -8.89
C TYR A 37 2.02 -0.23 -8.04
N LEU A 38 1.24 -0.56 -7.01
CA LEU A 38 0.67 0.41 -6.07
C LEU A 38 1.73 1.33 -5.44
N LEU A 39 2.87 0.76 -5.03
CA LEU A 39 3.93 1.55 -4.40
C LEU A 39 4.56 2.55 -5.38
N ILE A 40 4.74 2.16 -6.64
CA ILE A 40 5.34 3.00 -7.69
C ILE A 40 4.33 4.04 -8.19
N TYR A 41 3.13 3.61 -8.57
CA TYR A 41 2.16 4.42 -9.31
C TYR A 41 1.11 5.09 -8.43
N GLY A 42 0.92 4.61 -7.20
CA GLY A 42 0.04 5.22 -6.20
C GLY A 42 -1.37 4.65 -6.12
N GLU A 43 -1.76 3.82 -7.09
CA GLU A 43 -3.06 3.15 -7.15
C GLU A 43 -2.91 1.68 -7.56
N LEU A 44 -3.87 0.83 -7.18
CA LEU A 44 -3.88 -0.57 -7.59
C LEU A 44 -4.12 -0.68 -9.09
N PRO A 45 -3.57 -1.72 -9.74
CA PRO A 45 -3.77 -1.85 -11.16
C PRO A 45 -5.25 -2.13 -11.49
N SER A 46 -5.74 -1.57 -12.60
CA SER A 46 -7.00 -1.99 -13.19
C SER A 46 -6.74 -3.10 -14.20
N GLY A 47 -7.66 -4.05 -14.36
CA GLY A 47 -7.44 -5.29 -15.14
C GLY A 47 -7.14 -5.10 -16.64
N GLU A 48 -7.03 -3.88 -17.14
CA GLU A 48 -6.67 -3.52 -18.52
C GLU A 48 -5.27 -2.89 -18.66
N GLN A 49 -4.43 -2.93 -17.62
CA GLN A 49 -3.09 -2.33 -17.61
C GLN A 49 -1.96 -3.25 -18.07
#